data_AF-A0AAV2HF10-F1
#
_entry.id   AF-A0AAV2HF10-F1
#
_cell.length_a   1.000
_cell.length_b   1.000
_cell.length_c   1.000
_cell.angle_alpha   90.00
_cell.angle_beta   90.00
_cell.angle_gamma   90.00
#
_symmetry.space_group_name_H-M   'P 1'
#
loop_
_entity.id
_entity.type
_entity.pdbx_description
1 polymer ?
#
loop_
_entity_poly.entity_id
_entity_poly.type
_entity_poly.pdbx_seq_one_letter_code
_entity_poly.pdbx_strand_id
1 'polypeptide(L)'
;RITSEDDKLAFPGPCDIEVREASSLTQQEFLSSYAFEKPIVIKGATDNTVFQAQCHKDAMMRDHASKHIRLSSANTHSYDKADVTLEYYVNHVMKPQALTTLGNETFYWFGDNNFTEWKSLIDLYKPPPYFLPKMTGAYSFGLAGAGTGVPFHFHGPGFGEVVYGRKRWFMYPPHKTPHFHPNRTTLQWLHE
;
A
#
# COMPACT_ATOMS: atom_id res chain seq x y z
N ARG A 1 -2.59 18.17 6.28
CA ARG A 1 -2.08 18.49 7.64
C ARG A 1 -0.67 17.94 7.76
N ILE A 2 0.26 18.72 8.31
CA ILE A 2 1.62 18.25 8.62
C ILE A 2 1.50 17.41 9.90
N THR A 3 2.00 16.17 9.88
CA THR A 3 2.13 15.32 11.08
C THR A 3 3.10 15.99 12.04
N SER A 4 2.75 16.10 13.33
CA SER A 4 3.67 16.67 14.33
C SER A 4 4.96 15.83 14.41
N GLU A 5 6.08 16.42 14.82
CA GLU A 5 7.34 15.65 14.95
C GLU A 5 7.20 14.49 15.94
N ASP A 6 6.47 14.69 17.04
CA ASP A 6 6.25 13.67 18.07
C ASP A 6 5.41 12.49 17.57
N ASP A 7 4.61 12.69 16.52
CA ASP A 7 3.79 11.65 15.89
C ASP A 7 4.53 10.91 14.74
N LYS A 8 5.80 11.26 14.44
CA LYS A 8 6.56 10.60 13.39
C LYS A 8 7.15 9.28 13.88
N LEU A 9 6.57 8.19 13.38
CA LEU A 9 7.02 6.82 13.68
C LEU A 9 8.32 6.41 12.94
N ALA A 10 8.68 7.15 11.89
CA ALA A 10 9.92 6.95 11.15
C ALA A 10 10.30 8.24 10.39
N PHE A 11 11.60 8.48 10.27
CA PHE A 11 12.15 9.56 9.45
C PHE A 11 12.48 9.08 8.04
N PRO A 12 12.47 9.97 7.03
CA PRO A 12 12.99 9.64 5.70
C PRO A 12 14.41 9.07 5.78
N GLY A 13 14.64 7.93 5.14
CA GLY A 13 15.95 7.30 5.02
C GLY A 13 16.48 7.37 3.59
N PRO A 14 17.69 6.83 3.33
CA PRO A 14 18.20 6.68 1.98
C PRO A 14 17.24 5.84 1.12
N CYS A 15 17.23 6.11 -0.18
CA CYS A 15 16.48 5.34 -1.17
C CYS A 15 17.47 4.81 -2.20
N ASP A 16 17.72 3.51 -2.15
CA ASP A 16 18.65 2.84 -3.07
C ASP A 16 17.93 2.26 -4.30
N ILE A 17 16.62 2.50 -4.43
CA ILE A 17 15.84 2.13 -5.61
C ILE A 17 15.96 3.25 -6.64
N GLU A 18 16.29 2.85 -7.88
CA GLU A 18 16.40 3.76 -9.01
C GLU A 18 15.08 4.51 -9.27
N VAL A 19 15.18 5.81 -9.53
CA VAL A 19 14.04 6.68 -9.82
C VAL A 19 14.11 7.13 -11.28
N ARG A 20 13.02 6.93 -12.03
CA ARG A 20 12.90 7.33 -13.44
C ARG A 20 11.65 8.17 -13.67
N GLU A 21 11.75 9.14 -14.56
CA GLU A 21 10.58 9.84 -15.09
C GLU A 21 9.93 8.99 -16.17
N ALA A 22 8.61 8.83 -16.12
CA ALA A 22 7.87 8.01 -17.09
C ALA A 22 8.06 8.50 -18.53
N SER A 23 8.24 9.81 -18.74
CA SER A 23 8.53 10.40 -20.05
C SER A 23 9.86 9.91 -20.67
N SER A 24 10.74 9.33 -19.87
CA SER A 24 12.07 8.85 -20.25
C SER A 24 12.23 7.33 -20.19
N LEU A 25 11.17 6.59 -19.87
CA LEU A 25 11.19 5.14 -19.70
C LEU A 25 10.24 4.49 -20.70
N THR A 26 10.79 3.79 -21.68
CA THR A 26 9.97 3.10 -22.69
C THR A 26 9.47 1.76 -22.16
N GLN A 27 8.38 1.23 -22.74
CA GLN A 27 7.91 -0.12 -22.45
C GLN A 27 8.97 -1.19 -22.73
N GLN A 28 9.77 -1.03 -23.79
CA GLN A 28 10.84 -1.97 -24.14
C GLN A 28 11.93 -1.98 -23.08
N GLU A 29 12.36 -0.79 -22.64
CA GLU A 29 13.37 -0.66 -21.58
C GLU A 29 12.85 -1.16 -20.23
N PHE A 30 11.59 -0.87 -19.89
CA PHE A 30 10.94 -1.42 -18.70
C PHE A 30 11.03 -2.95 -18.67
N LEU A 31 10.72 -3.60 -19.79
CA LEU A 31 10.79 -5.05 -19.92
C LEU A 31 12.21 -5.59 -19.86
N SER A 32 13.18 -4.96 -20.53
CA SER A 32 14.55 -5.49 -20.61
C SER A 32 15.39 -5.22 -19.37
N SER A 33 15.08 -4.17 -18.60
CA SER A 33 15.98 -3.65 -17.56
C SER A 33 15.40 -3.69 -16.15
N TYR A 34 14.09 -3.90 -16.00
CA TYR A 34 13.42 -3.85 -14.69
C TYR A 34 12.48 -5.02 -14.44
N ALA A 35 11.63 -5.39 -15.41
CA ALA A 35 10.69 -6.49 -15.25
C ALA A 35 11.41 -7.78 -14.83
N PHE A 36 11.01 -8.33 -13.67
CA PHE A 36 11.61 -9.52 -13.04
C PHE A 36 13.08 -9.41 -12.58
N GLU A 37 13.74 -8.27 -12.81
CA GLU A 37 15.17 -8.08 -12.53
C GLU A 37 15.41 -7.22 -11.28
N LYS A 38 14.82 -6.02 -11.22
CA LYS A 38 15.05 -5.07 -10.12
C LYS A 38 13.88 -4.09 -9.94
N PRO A 39 13.66 -3.56 -8.73
CA PRO A 39 12.63 -2.57 -8.50
C PRO A 39 12.97 -1.21 -9.11
N ILE A 40 11.93 -0.43 -9.35
CA ILE A 40 12.01 0.93 -9.88
C ILE A 40 10.92 1.81 -9.25
N VAL A 41 11.26 3.08 -8.99
CA VAL A 41 10.28 4.13 -8.70
C VAL A 41 10.05 4.94 -9.97
N ILE A 42 8.80 5.00 -10.42
CA ILE A 42 8.43 5.72 -11.65
C ILE A 42 7.65 6.98 -11.26
N LYS A 43 8.16 8.15 -11.64
CA LYS A 43 7.51 9.44 -11.46
C LYS A 43 6.73 9.84 -12.70
N GLY A 44 5.60 10.53 -12.50
CA GLY A 44 4.77 11.03 -13.60
C GLY A 44 4.15 9.93 -14.48
N ALA A 45 3.95 8.72 -13.95
CA ALA A 45 3.40 7.61 -14.72
C ALA A 45 1.94 7.82 -15.15
N THR A 46 1.15 8.48 -14.29
CA THR A 46 -0.29 8.69 -14.49
C THR A 46 -0.74 10.01 -13.87
N ASP A 47 -1.84 10.55 -14.40
CA ASP A 47 -2.60 11.63 -13.75
C ASP A 47 -3.84 11.04 -13.08
N ASN A 48 -3.72 10.82 -11.77
CA ASN A 48 -4.75 10.33 -10.87
C ASN A 48 -5.37 11.44 -10.01
N THR A 49 -5.33 12.72 -10.44
CA THR A 49 -5.83 13.86 -9.65
C THR A 49 -7.29 13.69 -9.19
N VAL A 50 -8.16 13.20 -10.07
CA VAL A 50 -9.59 12.96 -9.74
C VAL A 50 -9.73 11.82 -8.73
N PHE A 51 -9.01 10.71 -8.93
CA PHE A 51 -9.00 9.58 -8.00
C PHE A 51 -8.47 10.00 -6.63
N GLN A 52 -7.36 10.74 -6.58
CA GLN A 52 -6.82 11.33 -5.35
C GLN A 52 -7.89 12.17 -4.64
N ALA A 53 -8.56 13.09 -5.36
CA ALA A 53 -9.59 13.92 -4.77
C ALA A 53 -10.73 13.11 -4.12
N GLN A 54 -11.17 12.02 -4.78
CA GLN A 54 -12.19 11.12 -4.23
C GLN A 54 -11.68 10.26 -3.06
N CYS A 55 -10.38 10.00 -2.99
CA CYS A 55 -9.76 9.31 -1.86
C CYS A 55 -9.50 10.21 -0.63
N HIS A 56 -9.78 11.53 -0.69
CA HIS A 56 -9.68 12.39 0.50
C HIS A 56 -10.63 11.91 1.59
N LYS A 57 -10.23 12.06 2.86
CA LYS A 57 -11.02 11.64 4.03
C LYS A 57 -12.45 12.16 3.95
N ASP A 58 -12.64 13.46 3.68
CA ASP A 58 -13.96 14.07 3.68
C ASP A 58 -14.86 13.53 2.55
N ALA A 59 -14.31 13.30 1.35
CA ALA A 59 -15.02 12.68 0.24
C ALA A 59 -15.38 11.22 0.55
N MET A 60 -14.42 10.43 1.03
CA MET A 60 -14.63 9.04 1.43
C MET A 60 -15.69 8.90 2.53
N MET A 61 -15.68 9.78 3.54
CA MET A 61 -16.70 9.78 4.60
C MET A 61 -18.07 10.21 4.06
N ARG A 62 -18.12 11.26 3.24
CA ARG A 62 -19.39 11.75 2.69
C ARG A 62 -20.06 10.72 1.76
N ASP A 63 -19.28 10.09 0.88
CA ASP A 63 -19.82 9.29 -0.22
C ASP A 63 -19.80 7.77 0.05
N HIS A 64 -18.97 7.32 1.00
CA HIS A 64 -18.71 5.89 1.22
C HIS A 64 -18.72 5.44 2.70
N ALA A 65 -19.04 6.30 3.67
CA ALA A 65 -19.02 5.97 5.11
C ALA A 65 -19.75 4.66 5.47
N SER A 66 -20.95 4.46 4.92
CA SER A 66 -21.80 3.32 5.24
C SER A 66 -21.45 2.04 4.49
N LYS A 67 -20.55 2.10 3.50
CA LYS A 67 -20.14 0.91 2.72
C LYS A 67 -19.34 -0.05 3.59
N HIS A 68 -19.52 -1.34 3.33
CA HIS A 68 -18.78 -2.37 4.05
C HIS A 68 -17.38 -2.55 3.44
N ILE A 69 -16.42 -2.79 4.32
CA ILE A 69 -15.05 -3.13 3.99
C ILE A 69 -14.62 -4.36 4.79
N ARG A 70 -13.74 -5.16 4.18
CA ARG A 70 -13.13 -6.31 4.83
C ARG A 70 -11.72 -5.96 5.28
N LEU A 71 -11.50 -5.97 6.59
CA LEU A 71 -10.20 -5.75 7.20
C LEU A 71 -9.43 -7.06 7.26
N SER A 72 -8.11 -6.96 7.21
CA SER A 72 -7.19 -8.07 7.42
C SER A 72 -6.20 -7.74 8.53
N SER A 73 -5.74 -8.74 9.29
CA SER A 73 -4.63 -8.56 10.24
C SER A 73 -3.30 -8.34 9.52
N ALA A 74 -2.38 -7.59 10.13
CA ALA A 74 -1.12 -7.17 9.51
C ALA A 74 0.07 -8.11 9.78
N ASN A 75 -0.18 -9.36 10.19
CA ASN A 75 0.85 -10.39 10.21
C ASN A 75 1.08 -10.99 8.81
N THR A 76 2.14 -11.76 8.62
CA THR A 76 2.61 -12.25 7.29
C THR A 76 1.52 -12.89 6.43
N HIS A 77 0.55 -13.58 7.04
CA HIS A 77 -0.49 -14.29 6.32
C HIS A 77 -1.86 -13.61 6.35
N SER A 78 -2.04 -12.59 7.18
CA SER A 78 -3.26 -11.79 7.27
C SER A 78 -4.55 -12.62 7.39
N TYR A 79 -4.50 -13.70 8.18
CA TYR A 79 -5.58 -14.70 8.23
C TYR A 79 -6.84 -14.20 8.95
N ASP A 80 -6.69 -13.34 9.96
CA ASP A 80 -7.84 -12.81 10.68
C ASP A 80 -8.53 -11.73 9.83
N LYS A 81 -9.85 -11.84 9.72
CA LYS A 81 -10.69 -10.97 8.91
C LYS A 81 -11.82 -10.39 9.74
N ALA A 82 -12.18 -9.15 9.47
CA ALA A 82 -13.33 -8.50 10.10
C ALA A 82 -14.05 -7.63 9.07
N ASP A 83 -15.36 -7.80 8.94
CA ASP A 83 -16.21 -6.97 8.09
C ASP A 83 -16.81 -5.83 8.94
N VAL A 84 -16.57 -4.58 8.53
CA VAL A 84 -17.04 -3.36 9.22
C VAL A 84 -17.46 -2.30 8.21
N THR A 85 -18.10 -1.22 8.65
CA THR A 85 -18.30 -0.04 7.80
C THR A 85 -17.01 0.77 7.69
N LEU A 86 -16.85 1.49 6.58
CA LEU A 86 -15.72 2.41 6.41
C LEU A 86 -15.67 3.46 7.55
N GLU A 87 -16.82 4.01 7.93
CA GLU A 87 -16.92 4.98 9.03
C GLU A 87 -16.43 4.39 10.36
N TYR A 88 -16.87 3.18 10.70
CA TYR A 88 -16.44 2.53 11.94
C TYR A 88 -14.93 2.33 11.94
N TYR A 89 -14.37 1.82 10.83
CA TYR A 89 -12.93 1.65 10.69
C TYR A 89 -12.17 2.97 10.88
N VAL A 90 -12.55 4.02 10.15
CA VAL A 90 -11.84 5.31 10.19
C VAL A 90 -11.92 6.01 11.55
N ASN A 91 -13.04 5.87 12.26
CA ASN A 91 -13.25 6.56 13.52
C ASN A 91 -12.77 5.78 14.75
N HIS A 92 -12.77 4.44 14.71
CA HIS A 92 -12.56 3.62 15.91
C HIS A 92 -11.34 2.69 15.82
N VAL A 93 -10.97 2.24 14.62
CA VAL A 93 -9.94 1.20 14.42
C VAL A 93 -8.64 1.79 13.87
N MET A 94 -8.74 2.64 12.85
CA MET A 94 -7.59 3.20 12.13
C MET A 94 -6.84 4.22 13.00
N LYS A 95 -5.83 3.73 13.74
CA LYS A 95 -4.99 4.53 14.63
C LYS A 95 -3.50 4.34 14.30
N PRO A 96 -2.64 5.31 14.66
CA PRO A 96 -1.19 5.11 14.62
C PRO A 96 -0.78 3.87 15.41
N GLN A 97 0.15 3.10 14.86
CA GLN A 97 0.67 1.90 15.52
C GLN A 97 1.71 2.25 16.57
N ALA A 98 1.63 1.60 17.73
CA ALA A 98 2.67 1.66 18.75
C ALA A 98 3.71 0.55 18.51
N LEU A 99 4.95 0.77 18.97
CA LEU A 99 6.02 -0.24 18.89
C LEU A 99 5.70 -1.53 19.66
N THR A 100 4.76 -1.46 20.60
CA THR A 100 4.30 -2.62 21.39
C THR A 100 3.18 -3.40 20.72
N THR A 101 2.51 -2.86 19.69
CA THR A 101 1.37 -3.51 19.03
C THR A 101 1.86 -4.60 18.08
N LEU A 102 1.27 -5.80 18.18
CA LEU A 102 1.62 -6.94 17.33
C LEU A 102 0.90 -6.87 15.97
N GLY A 103 1.45 -7.57 14.96
CA GLY A 103 0.89 -7.59 13.62
C GLY A 103 -0.50 -8.24 13.56
N ASN A 104 -0.73 -9.29 14.35
CA ASN A 104 -2.03 -9.96 14.44
C ASN A 104 -3.11 -9.12 15.16
N GLU A 105 -2.72 -8.11 15.93
CA GLU A 105 -3.64 -7.16 16.60
C GLU A 105 -3.90 -5.90 15.75
N THR A 106 -3.15 -5.75 14.65
CA THR A 106 -3.23 -4.59 13.75
C THR A 106 -4.14 -4.91 12.57
N PHE A 107 -5.28 -4.23 12.46
CA PHE A 107 -6.20 -4.39 11.34
C PHE A 107 -6.13 -3.23 10.36
N TYR A 108 -6.15 -3.55 9.06
CA TYR A 108 -6.13 -2.59 7.98
C TYR A 108 -7.00 -3.05 6.81
N TRP A 109 -7.50 -2.09 6.03
CA TRP A 109 -8.26 -2.40 4.83
C TRP A 109 -7.28 -2.63 3.68
N PHE A 110 -7.15 -3.86 3.22
CA PHE A 110 -6.32 -4.22 2.06
C PHE A 110 -6.69 -5.60 1.56
N GLY A 111 -6.75 -5.75 0.23
CA GLY A 111 -7.24 -6.98 -0.40
C GLY A 111 -8.75 -7.17 -0.19
N ASP A 112 -9.29 -8.24 -0.78
CA ASP A 112 -10.70 -8.62 -0.69
C ASP A 112 -11.68 -7.45 -0.98
N ASN A 113 -11.28 -6.52 -1.86
CA ASN A 113 -12.13 -5.38 -2.20
C ASN A 113 -13.37 -5.87 -2.96
N ASN A 114 -14.56 -5.40 -2.54
CA ASN A 114 -15.79 -5.62 -3.30
C ASN A 114 -15.82 -4.69 -4.54
N PHE A 115 -15.25 -5.13 -5.66
CA PHE A 115 -15.15 -4.32 -6.88
C PHE A 115 -16.50 -3.90 -7.46
N THR A 116 -17.58 -4.61 -7.14
CA THR A 116 -18.94 -4.21 -7.56
C THR A 116 -19.43 -3.02 -6.74
N GLU A 117 -19.33 -3.09 -5.41
CA GLU A 117 -19.78 -2.02 -4.50
C GLU A 117 -18.88 -0.77 -4.58
N TRP A 118 -17.59 -0.97 -4.83
CA TRP A 118 -16.58 0.08 -4.88
C TRP A 118 -16.23 0.56 -6.30
N LYS A 119 -16.99 0.08 -7.30
CA LYS A 119 -16.72 0.35 -8.73
C LYS A 119 -16.55 1.83 -9.04
N SER A 120 -17.42 2.69 -8.49
CA SER A 120 -17.42 4.14 -8.74
C SER A 120 -16.11 4.83 -8.36
N LEU A 121 -15.39 4.31 -7.36
CA LEU A 121 -14.11 4.83 -6.93
C LEU A 121 -12.96 4.19 -7.73
N ILE A 122 -13.02 2.87 -7.89
CA ILE A 122 -11.95 2.08 -8.51
C ILE A 122 -11.81 2.39 -10.02
N ASP A 123 -12.92 2.62 -10.71
CA ASP A 123 -12.93 3.01 -12.13
C ASP A 123 -12.22 4.35 -12.40
N LEU A 124 -12.06 5.22 -11.39
CA LEU A 124 -11.37 6.49 -11.54
C LEU A 124 -9.85 6.33 -11.59
N TYR A 125 -9.33 5.21 -11.11
CA TYR A 125 -7.90 4.96 -11.06
C TYR A 125 -7.35 4.62 -12.44
N LYS A 126 -6.33 5.37 -12.86
CA LYS A 126 -5.54 5.08 -14.06
C LYS A 126 -4.29 4.30 -13.63
N PRO A 127 -4.10 3.06 -14.13
CA PRO A 127 -2.88 2.30 -13.85
C PRO A 127 -1.68 2.85 -14.64
N PRO A 128 -0.45 2.59 -14.19
CA PRO A 128 0.75 2.95 -14.95
C PRO A 128 0.77 2.30 -16.34
N PRO A 129 1.37 2.95 -17.35
CA PRO A 129 1.29 2.52 -18.75
C PRO A 129 2.16 1.31 -19.10
N TYR A 130 2.78 0.67 -18.11
CA TYR A 130 3.68 -0.45 -18.30
C TYR A 130 2.97 -1.77 -18.05
N PHE A 131 3.23 -2.76 -18.91
CA PHE A 131 2.57 -4.06 -18.83
C PHE A 131 3.57 -5.21 -18.97
N LEU A 132 3.17 -6.40 -18.55
CA LEU A 132 3.91 -7.64 -18.78
C LEU A 132 3.17 -8.48 -19.81
N PRO A 133 3.86 -9.02 -20.84
CA PRO A 133 3.22 -9.88 -21.83
C PRO A 133 2.53 -11.08 -21.15
N LYS A 134 1.33 -11.43 -21.64
CA LYS A 134 0.51 -12.57 -21.16
C LYS A 134 0.01 -12.42 -19.72
N MET A 135 0.07 -11.23 -19.13
CA MET A 135 -0.47 -10.94 -17.81
C MET A 135 -1.56 -9.87 -17.90
N THR A 136 -2.56 -9.97 -17.05
CA THR A 136 -3.57 -8.94 -16.83
C THR A 136 -3.42 -8.39 -15.42
N GLY A 137 -3.66 -7.09 -15.26
CA GLY A 137 -3.65 -6.44 -13.96
C GLY A 137 -4.89 -6.81 -13.14
N ALA A 138 -4.72 -6.91 -11.83
CA ALA A 138 -5.80 -6.89 -10.85
C ALA A 138 -5.55 -5.72 -9.90
N TYR A 139 -6.62 -5.04 -9.50
CA TYR A 139 -6.51 -3.94 -8.54
C TYR A 139 -6.54 -4.46 -7.11
N SER A 140 -5.88 -3.73 -6.22
CA SER A 140 -6.05 -3.84 -4.78
C SER A 140 -6.00 -2.43 -4.23
N PHE A 141 -7.00 -2.08 -3.42
CA PHE A 141 -7.11 -0.78 -2.79
C PHE A 141 -7.05 -0.96 -1.28
N GLY A 142 -6.41 -0.03 -0.59
CA GLY A 142 -6.32 -0.11 0.85
C GLY A 142 -6.11 1.21 1.56
N LEU A 143 -6.47 1.17 2.84
CA LEU A 143 -6.37 2.27 3.78
C LEU A 143 -5.86 1.72 5.11
N ALA A 144 -4.92 2.42 5.72
CA ALA A 144 -4.30 1.99 6.96
C ALA A 144 -3.86 3.18 7.82
N GLY A 145 -3.70 2.94 9.13
CA GLY A 145 -3.14 3.90 10.07
C GLY A 145 -1.64 4.11 9.87
N ALA A 146 -1.08 5.16 10.48
CA ALA A 146 0.36 5.37 10.45
C ALA A 146 1.11 4.21 11.14
N GLY A 147 2.26 3.81 10.58
CA GLY A 147 3.09 2.75 11.16
C GLY A 147 2.61 1.33 10.87
N THR A 148 1.45 1.14 10.24
CA THR A 148 1.03 -0.19 9.76
C THR A 148 1.96 -0.67 8.65
N GLY A 149 2.22 -1.96 8.63
CA GLY A 149 2.93 -2.65 7.57
C GLY A 149 2.80 -4.15 7.77
N VAL A 150 2.91 -4.89 6.69
CA VAL A 150 3.00 -6.35 6.73
C VAL A 150 4.47 -6.77 6.68
N PRO A 151 4.87 -7.82 7.41
CA PRO A 151 6.22 -8.36 7.34
C PRO A 151 6.61 -8.79 5.92
N PHE A 152 7.89 -9.11 5.73
CA PHE A 152 8.37 -9.60 4.44
C PHE A 152 7.56 -10.81 3.94
N HIS A 153 7.14 -10.74 2.69
CA HIS A 153 6.40 -11.76 1.97
C HIS A 153 6.64 -11.56 0.47
N PHE A 154 6.16 -12.48 -0.37
CA PHE A 154 6.29 -12.40 -1.81
C PHE A 154 4.92 -12.53 -2.49
N HIS A 155 4.80 -11.89 -3.65
CA HIS A 155 3.65 -12.00 -4.54
C HIS A 155 4.14 -11.91 -6.00
N GLY A 156 3.24 -12.05 -6.98
CA GLY A 156 3.56 -11.82 -8.39
C GLY A 156 4.00 -10.37 -8.68
N PRO A 157 4.43 -10.02 -9.89
CA PRO A 157 4.81 -8.64 -10.20
C PRO A 157 3.65 -7.65 -9.96
N GLY A 158 3.95 -6.44 -9.49
CA GLY A 158 2.92 -5.45 -9.20
C GLY A 158 3.46 -4.02 -9.09
N PHE A 159 2.58 -3.05 -9.27
CA PHE A 159 2.85 -1.63 -9.04
C PHE A 159 2.21 -1.20 -7.73
N GLY A 160 2.96 -0.49 -6.88
CA GLY A 160 2.46 0.13 -5.66
C GLY A 160 2.41 1.65 -5.82
N GLU A 161 1.21 2.24 -5.77
CA GLU A 161 1.02 3.69 -5.73
C GLU A 161 0.59 4.13 -4.32
N VAL A 162 1.22 5.19 -3.81
CA VAL A 162 0.81 5.84 -2.56
C VAL A 162 -0.01 7.07 -2.91
N VAL A 163 -1.33 6.97 -2.74
CA VAL A 163 -2.28 8.07 -3.00
C VAL A 163 -2.15 9.16 -1.94
N TYR A 164 -2.09 8.76 -0.66
CA TYR A 164 -1.94 9.66 0.48
C TYR A 164 -0.90 9.14 1.47
N GLY A 165 -0.18 10.08 2.09
CA GLY A 165 0.84 9.78 3.07
C GLY A 165 2.14 9.32 2.43
N ARG A 166 2.89 8.47 3.15
CA ARG A 166 4.19 7.95 2.72
C ARG A 166 4.31 6.51 3.20
N LYS A 167 4.89 5.64 2.36
CA LYS A 167 5.30 4.28 2.75
C LYS A 167 6.81 4.16 2.62
N ARG A 168 7.44 3.46 3.57
CA ARG A 168 8.83 3.03 3.48
C ARG A 168 8.85 1.59 2.99
N TRP A 169 9.44 1.37 1.82
CA TRP A 169 9.49 0.06 1.18
C TRP A 169 10.85 -0.57 1.41
N PHE A 170 10.84 -1.85 1.81
CA PHE A 170 12.04 -2.66 1.98
C PHE A 170 11.94 -3.82 0.99
N MET A 171 12.98 -4.04 0.19
CA MET A 171 13.01 -5.09 -0.82
C MET A 171 14.29 -5.90 -0.70
N TYR A 172 14.17 -7.22 -0.82
CA TYR A 172 15.27 -8.16 -0.84
C TYR A 172 15.29 -8.90 -2.18
N PRO A 173 16.47 -9.27 -2.69
CA PRO A 173 16.56 -10.17 -3.84
C PRO A 173 15.78 -11.47 -3.56
N PRO A 174 15.15 -12.09 -4.56
CA PRO A 174 14.28 -13.26 -4.37
C PRO A 174 15.01 -14.48 -3.79
N HIS A 175 16.34 -14.53 -3.91
CA HIS A 175 17.20 -15.58 -3.38
C HIS A 175 17.72 -15.29 -1.96
N LYS A 176 17.26 -14.21 -1.31
CA LYS A 176 17.69 -13.81 0.04
C LYS A 176 16.49 -13.61 0.95
N THR A 177 16.35 -14.47 1.94
CA THR A 177 15.35 -14.32 3.00
C THR A 177 15.89 -13.40 4.09
N PRO A 178 15.25 -12.25 4.37
CA PRO A 178 15.61 -11.43 5.53
C PRO A 178 15.27 -12.15 6.83
N HIS A 179 16.00 -11.82 7.90
CA HIS A 179 15.61 -12.24 9.25
C HIS A 179 14.45 -11.36 9.73
N PHE A 180 13.29 -11.96 10.01
CA PHE A 180 12.13 -11.28 10.59
C PHE A 180 11.23 -12.29 11.34
N HIS A 181 10.39 -11.78 12.25
CA HIS A 181 9.39 -12.60 12.95
C HIS A 181 8.00 -12.41 12.32
N PRO A 182 7.26 -13.48 11.96
CA PRO A 182 6.03 -13.38 11.16
C PRO A 182 4.85 -12.68 11.86
N ASN A 183 4.88 -12.59 13.19
CA ASN A 183 3.88 -11.87 13.99
C ASN A 183 4.33 -10.48 14.47
N ARG A 184 5.59 -10.08 14.23
CA ARG A 184 6.03 -8.71 14.54
C ARG A 184 5.67 -7.81 13.37
N THR A 185 5.36 -6.54 13.64
CA THR A 185 5.11 -5.57 12.58
C THR A 185 6.41 -5.18 11.87
N THR A 186 6.33 -4.67 10.64
CA THR A 186 7.49 -4.08 9.95
C THR A 186 8.06 -2.88 10.72
N LEU A 187 7.21 -2.18 11.49
CA LEU A 187 7.64 -1.10 12.36
C LEU A 187 8.51 -1.60 13.51
N GLN A 188 8.14 -2.71 14.16
CA GLN A 188 8.98 -3.36 15.16
C GLN A 188 10.33 -3.78 14.55
N TRP A 189 10.30 -4.48 13.41
CA TRP A 189 11.51 -4.89 12.70
C TRP A 189 12.44 -3.73 12.33
N LEU A 190 11.90 -2.54 12.01
CA LEU A 190 12.70 -1.37 11.67
C LEU A 190 13.46 -0.78 12.86
N HIS A 191 12.96 -0.97 14.08
CA HIS A 191 13.52 -0.41 15.32
C HIS A 191 14.20 -1.48 16.19
N GLU A 192 14.35 -2.70 15.67
CA GLU A 192 15.22 -3.76 16.23
C GLU A 192 16.69 -3.47 15.93
#